data_AF-A0A6P1JAD8-F1
#
_entry.id   AF-A0A6P1JAD8-F1
#
_cell.length_a   1.000
_cell.length_b   1.000
_cell.length_c   1.000
_cell.angle_alpha   90.00
_cell.angle_beta   90.00
_cell.angle_gamma   90.00
#
_symmetry.space_group_name_H-M   'P 1'
#
loop_
_entity.id
_entity.type
_entity.pdbx_description
1 polymer ?
#
loop_
_entity_poly.entity_id
_entity_poly.type
_entity_poly.pdbx_seq_one_letter_code
_entity_poly.pdbx_strand_id
1 'polypeptide(L)'
;MGFRQIRVSDLTGAEATEDEIVTIVVRSHPDLDEPKQFDALPSEVKDLKPASNLVALEIRNGETTEMVVTVAEFNKLAPNISAVLENADGLKGRRKGYKPGS
;
A
#
# COMPACT_ATOMS: atom_id res chain seq x y z
N MET A 1 -6.79 34.54 -28.35
CA MET A 1 -7.38 33.19 -28.39
C MET A 1 -6.96 32.49 -27.11
N GLY A 2 -7.90 32.07 -26.27
CA GLY A 2 -7.60 31.35 -25.02
C GLY A 2 -7.55 29.85 -25.28
N PHE A 3 -6.51 29.19 -24.79
CA PHE A 3 -6.40 27.73 -24.85
C PHE A 3 -7.21 27.13 -23.69
N ARG A 4 -8.20 26.30 -24.01
CA ARG A 4 -8.89 25.48 -23.01
C ARG A 4 -8.19 24.14 -22.96
N GLN A 5 -7.48 23.87 -21.86
CA GLN A 5 -6.84 22.59 -21.62
C GLN A 5 -7.91 21.62 -21.12
N ILE A 6 -8.23 20.62 -21.93
CA ILE A 6 -9.17 19.54 -21.61
C ILE A 6 -8.31 18.31 -21.36
N ARG A 7 -8.52 17.64 -20.24
CA ARG A 7 -7.90 16.34 -19.96
C ARG A 7 -8.97 15.25 -20.08
N VAL A 8 -8.54 14.05 -20.46
CA VAL A 8 -9.40 12.93 -20.77
C VAL A 8 -9.10 11.82 -19.76
N SER A 9 -10.13 11.29 -19.10
CA SER A 9 -9.96 10.11 -18.22
C SER A 9 -9.51 8.91 -19.05
N ASP A 10 -8.45 8.23 -18.61
CA ASP A 10 -7.94 7.02 -19.25
C ASP A 10 -8.88 5.82 -19.05
N LEU A 11 -9.79 5.90 -18.06
CA LEU A 11 -10.74 4.82 -17.74
C LEU A 11 -11.99 4.84 -18.63
N THR A 12 -12.55 6.02 -18.90
CA THR A 12 -13.84 6.17 -19.61
C THR A 12 -13.76 7.04 -20.86
N GLY A 13 -12.63 7.71 -21.11
CA GLY A 13 -12.52 8.69 -22.19
C GLY A 13 -13.33 9.97 -21.95
N ALA A 14 -13.82 10.18 -20.72
CA ALA A 14 -14.61 11.35 -20.38
C ALA A 14 -13.73 12.61 -20.30
N GLU A 15 -14.19 13.67 -20.94
CA GLU A 15 -13.55 14.99 -20.90
C GLU A 15 -13.84 15.67 -19.57
N ALA A 16 -12.79 16.08 -18.86
CA ALA A 16 -12.89 16.90 -17.67
C ALA A 16 -11.89 18.05 -17.70
N THR A 17 -12.16 19.06 -16.89
CA THR A 17 -11.22 20.15 -16.67
C THR A 17 -10.07 19.68 -15.79
N GLU A 18 -8.92 20.37 -15.85
CA GLU A 18 -7.75 20.01 -15.05
C GLU A 18 -8.03 19.94 -13.54
N ASP A 19 -8.95 20.78 -13.06
CA ASP A 19 -9.36 20.84 -11.66
C ASP A 19 -10.23 19.65 -11.22
N GLU A 20 -10.77 18.90 -12.18
CA GLU A 20 -11.75 17.84 -11.94
C GLU A 20 -11.19 16.43 -12.16
N ILE A 21 -9.90 16.30 -12.44
CA ILE A 21 -9.21 15.01 -12.64
C ILE A 21 -8.35 14.66 -11.43
N VAL A 22 -8.28 13.36 -11.14
CA VAL A 22 -7.39 12.79 -10.13
C VAL A 22 -6.36 11.89 -10.80
N THR A 23 -5.09 12.05 -10.43
CA THR A 23 -4.02 11.16 -10.87
C THR A 23 -3.91 9.97 -9.92
N ILE A 24 -4.00 8.76 -10.46
CA ILE A 24 -3.85 7.51 -9.72
C ILE A 24 -2.47 6.93 -10.02
N VAL A 25 -1.76 6.49 -8.98
CA VAL A 25 -0.47 5.81 -9.11
C VAL A 25 -0.58 4.37 -8.62
N VAL A 26 -0.41 3.43 -9.54
CA VAL A 26 -0.37 2.00 -9.26
C VAL A 26 1.08 1.61 -8.97
N ARG A 27 1.39 1.33 -7.71
CA ARG A 27 2.77 1.01 -7.27
C ARG A 27 3.14 -0.45 -7.46
N SER A 28 2.17 -1.36 -7.38
CA SER A 28 2.37 -2.80 -7.52
C SER A 28 1.08 -3.44 -8.03
N HIS A 29 1.19 -4.24 -9.10
CA HIS A 29 0.10 -5.00 -9.70
C HIS A 29 0.68 -6.26 -10.36
N PRO A 30 0.01 -7.43 -10.32
CA PRO A 30 0.55 -8.69 -10.86
C PRO A 30 0.96 -8.60 -12.34
N ASP A 31 0.24 -7.80 -13.12
CA ASP A 31 0.49 -7.62 -14.56
C ASP A 31 1.39 -6.42 -14.87
N LEU A 32 2.01 -5.79 -13.87
CA LEU A 32 2.90 -4.62 -14.05
C LEU A 32 4.29 -4.91 -13.50
N ASP A 33 5.28 -4.85 -14.38
CA ASP A 33 6.71 -4.90 -14.01
C ASP A 33 7.20 -3.58 -13.39
N GLU A 34 6.53 -2.47 -13.67
CA GLU A 34 6.89 -1.13 -13.21
C GLU A 34 5.67 -0.31 -12.75
N PRO A 35 5.85 0.65 -11.82
CA PRO A 35 4.77 1.54 -11.41
C PRO A 35 4.22 2.36 -12.57
N LYS A 36 2.90 2.44 -12.68
CA LYS A 36 2.23 3.24 -13.71
C LYS A 36 1.31 4.29 -13.09
N GLN A 37 1.11 5.38 -13.81
CA GLN A 37 0.19 6.44 -13.45
C GLN A 37 -0.82 6.65 -14.58
N PHE A 38 -2.04 7.02 -14.23
CA PHE A 38 -3.09 7.38 -15.18
C PHE A 38 -4.06 8.38 -14.54
N ASP A 39 -4.79 9.09 -15.38
CA ASP A 39 -5.75 10.11 -14.96
C ASP A 39 -7.18 9.54 -14.97
N ALA A 40 -7.93 9.84 -13.93
CA ALA A 40 -9.31 9.37 -13.73
C ALA A 40 -10.20 10.48 -13.15
N LEU A 41 -11.51 10.28 -13.18
CA LEU A 41 -12.47 11.16 -12.52
C LEU A 41 -12.63 10.80 -11.03
N PRO A 42 -12.84 11.78 -10.14
CA PRO A 42 -13.12 11.53 -8.73
C PRO A 42 -14.28 10.56 -8.51
N SER A 43 -15.31 10.60 -9.37
CA SER A 43 -16.46 9.70 -9.29
C SER A 43 -16.08 8.23 -9.54
N GLU A 44 -15.09 7.95 -10.38
CA GLU A 44 -14.62 6.59 -10.68
C GLU A 44 -13.82 6.00 -9.51
N VAL A 45 -13.14 6.86 -8.74
CA VAL A 45 -12.31 6.46 -7.60
C VAL A 45 -13.14 6.32 -6.32
N LYS A 46 -14.27 7.01 -6.21
CA LYS A 46 -15.12 7.01 -5.00
C LYS A 46 -15.65 5.63 -4.62
N ASP A 47 -15.81 4.73 -5.60
CA ASP A 47 -16.27 3.36 -5.35
C ASP A 47 -15.15 2.45 -4.80
N LEU A 48 -13.88 2.86 -4.90
CA LEU A 48 -12.76 2.12 -4.31
C LEU A 48 -12.80 2.25 -2.78
N LYS A 49 -13.05 1.14 -2.11
CA LYS A 49 -12.98 1.07 -0.66
C LYS A 49 -11.54 0.82 -0.24
N PRO A 50 -10.93 1.68 0.60
CA PRO A 50 -9.60 1.43 1.11
C PRO A 50 -9.60 0.14 1.92
N ALA A 51 -8.68 -0.76 1.61
CA ALA A 51 -8.45 -1.93 2.45
C ALA A 51 -7.81 -1.47 3.76
N SER A 52 -8.52 -1.63 4.86
CA SER A 52 -8.04 -1.33 6.22
C SER A 52 -7.58 -2.59 6.94
N ASN A 53 -6.73 -2.44 7.96
CA ASN A 53 -6.28 -3.53 8.83
C ASN A 53 -5.57 -4.65 8.07
N LEU A 54 -4.63 -4.28 7.20
CA LEU A 54 -3.73 -5.21 6.53
C LEU A 54 -2.37 -5.25 7.24
N VAL A 55 -1.74 -6.42 7.21
CA VAL A 55 -0.38 -6.68 7.71
C VAL A 55 0.43 -7.24 6.55
N ALA A 56 1.51 -6.55 6.20
CA ALA A 56 2.51 -7.07 5.26
C ALA A 56 3.52 -7.92 6.02
N LEU A 57 3.74 -9.14 5.54
CA LEU A 57 4.61 -10.14 6.14
C LEU A 57 5.69 -10.54 5.13
N GLU A 58 6.89 -10.74 5.65
CA GLU A 58 8.00 -11.32 4.90
C GLU A 58 8.41 -12.60 5.63
N ILE A 59 8.22 -13.75 4.97
CA ILE A 59 8.54 -15.07 5.52
C ILE A 59 9.90 -15.48 4.95
N ARG A 60 10.85 -15.81 5.83
CA ARG A 60 12.18 -16.27 5.47
C ARG A 60 12.37 -17.71 5.94
N ASN A 61 12.32 -18.67 5.03
CA ASN A 61 12.50 -20.10 5.31
C ASN A 61 13.56 -20.76 4.40
N GLY A 62 14.52 -19.96 3.92
CA GLY A 62 15.48 -20.35 2.87
C GLY A 62 15.23 -19.56 1.59
N GLU A 63 13.96 -19.29 1.30
CA GLU A 63 13.51 -18.29 0.32
C GLU A 63 12.77 -17.16 1.05
N THR A 64 12.70 -16.00 0.40
CA THR A 64 11.95 -14.85 0.91
C THR A 64 10.61 -14.78 0.18
N THR A 65 9.51 -14.90 0.91
CA THR A 65 8.16 -14.76 0.37
C THR A 65 7.44 -13.61 1.06
N GLU A 66 6.94 -12.66 0.26
CA GLU A 66 6.12 -11.56 0.74
C GLU A 66 4.63 -11.94 0.66
N MET A 67 3.87 -11.63 1.71
CA MET A 67 2.43 -11.88 1.77
C MET A 67 1.73 -10.75 2.51
N VAL A 68 0.55 -10.34 2.02
CA VAL A 68 -0.31 -9.39 2.71
C VAL A 68 -1.54 -10.13 3.23
N VAL A 69 -1.80 -10.02 4.53
CA VAL A 69 -2.94 -10.65 5.22
C VAL A 69 -3.73 -9.62 5.99
N THR A 70 -4.95 -9.95 6.41
CA THR A 70 -5.70 -9.10 7.34
C THR A 70 -5.18 -9.26 8.77
N VAL A 71 -5.33 -8.23 9.60
CA VAL A 71 -5.02 -8.28 11.04
C VAL A 71 -5.80 -9.41 11.72
N ALA A 72 -7.04 -9.67 11.29
CA ALA A 72 -7.85 -10.74 11.85
C ALA A 72 -7.26 -12.13 11.57
N GLU A 73 -6.79 -12.38 10.34
CA GLU A 73 -6.07 -13.62 9.99
C GLU A 73 -4.74 -13.71 10.75
N PHE A 74 -3.98 -12.62 10.80
CA PHE A 74 -2.71 -12.57 11.52
C PHE A 74 -2.87 -12.88 13.02
N ASN A 75 -3.93 -12.38 13.66
CA ASN A 75 -4.21 -12.63 15.07
C ASN A 75 -4.60 -14.09 15.38
N LYS A 76 -4.98 -14.89 14.38
CA LYS A 76 -5.24 -16.33 14.58
C LYS A 76 -3.96 -17.14 14.73
N LEU A 77 -2.82 -16.60 14.32
CA LEU A 77 -1.53 -17.29 14.34
C LEU A 77 -1.09 -17.62 15.77
N ALA A 78 -1.42 -16.77 16.75
CA ALA A 78 -1.18 -17.04 18.17
C ALA A 78 -2.18 -16.29 19.06
N PRO A 79 -2.62 -16.88 20.18
CA PRO A 79 -3.60 -16.25 21.08
C PRO A 79 -3.13 -14.92 21.71
N ASN A 80 -1.81 -14.70 21.80
CA ASN A 80 -1.20 -13.49 22.37
C ASN A 80 -0.18 -12.86 21.40
N ILE A 81 -0.51 -12.77 20.10
CA ILE A 81 0.41 -12.25 19.08
C ILE A 81 0.94 -10.84 19.42
N SER A 82 0.12 -9.99 20.06
CA SER A 82 0.53 -8.64 20.48
C SER A 82 1.73 -8.68 21.44
N ALA A 83 1.69 -9.57 22.45
CA ALA A 83 2.82 -9.72 23.38
C ALA A 83 4.06 -10.27 22.67
N VAL A 84 3.88 -11.13 21.66
CA VAL A 84 5.01 -11.63 20.84
C VAL A 84 5.65 -10.47 20.07
N LEU A 85 4.86 -9.60 19.43
CA LEU A 85 5.38 -8.43 18.72
C LEU A 85 6.11 -7.44 19.64
N GLU A 86 5.59 -7.19 20.85
CA GLU A 86 6.21 -6.26 21.82
C GLU A 86 7.56 -6.74 22.35
N ASN A 87 7.76 -8.07 22.38
CA ASN A 87 8.98 -8.71 22.84
C ASN A 87 9.93 -9.11 21.70
N ALA A 88 9.48 -9.02 20.45
CA ALA A 88 10.30 -9.32 19.29
C ALA A 88 11.44 -8.29 19.11
N ASP A 89 12.60 -8.77 18.65
CA ASP A 89 13.72 -7.91 18.31
C ASP A 89 13.42 -7.10 17.05
N GLY A 90 13.80 -5.82 17.05
CA GLY A 90 13.69 -4.99 15.86
C GLY A 90 14.66 -5.43 14.76
N LEU A 91 14.21 -5.42 13.50
CA LEU A 91 15.00 -5.80 12.31
C LEU A 91 16.32 -5.02 12.15
N LYS A 92 16.45 -3.85 12.79
CA LYS A 92 17.63 -2.97 12.70
C LYS A 92 18.68 -3.19 13.81
N GLY A 93 18.66 -4.34 14.50
CA GLY A 93 19.67 -4.71 15.50
C GLY A 93 19.60 -3.91 16.81
N ARG A 94 18.54 -3.12 17.03
CA ARG A 94 18.25 -2.56 18.36
C ARG A 94 17.61 -3.64 19.21
N ARG A 95 18.44 -4.42 19.90
CA ARG A 95 17.99 -5.20 21.05
C ARG A 95 17.36 -4.23 22.05
N LYS A 96 16.12 -4.50 22.46
CA LYS A 96 15.40 -3.73 23.48
C LYS A 96 16.23 -3.78 24.78
N GLY A 97 16.91 -2.69 25.11
CA GLY A 97 17.77 -2.58 26.31
C GLY A 97 19.27 -2.49 26.08
N TYR A 98 19.78 -2.57 24.83
CA TYR A 98 21.21 -2.40 24.56
C TYR A 98 21.55 -0.92 24.28
N LYS A 99 22.25 -0.27 25.22
CA LYS A 99 22.93 1.02 25.02
C LYS A 99 24.44 0.73 24.84
N PRO A 100 25.02 0.88 23.65
CA PRO A 100 26.47 0.86 23.51
C PRO A 100 27.04 2.16 24.05
N GLY A 101 27.90 2.08 25.07
CA GLY A 101 28.65 3.21 25.63
C GLY A 101 28.28 3.55 27.07
N SER A 102 28.88 2.82 28.02
CA SER A 102 29.40 3.41 29.26
C SER A 102 30.91 3.36 29.20
#